data_AF-E8JYY9-F1
#
_entry.id   AF-E8JYY9-F1
#
_cell.length_a   1.000
_cell.length_b   1.000
_cell.length_c   1.000
_cell.angle_alpha   90.00
_cell.angle_beta   90.00
_cell.angle_gamma   90.00
#
_symmetry.space_group_name_H-M   'P 1'
#
loop_
_entity.id
_entity.type
_entity.pdbx_description
1 polymer ?
#
loop_
_entity_poly.entity_id
_entity_poly.type
_entity_poly.pdbx_seq_one_letter_code
_entity_poly.pdbx_strand_id
1 'polypeptide(L)'
;MEDKALLTEAYQLVSKLNQTIQSCKQGLPDDLRLQQNIDEVLRALKKADKLDNAILIELESFYQRTSLLIGLGSLKLNDQARTAWRNYDKFHYDHVKHTLTLYGPVFGF
;
A
#
# COMPACT_ATOMS: atom_id res chain seq x y z
N MET A 1 5.90 -19.44 7.84
CA MET A 1 4.42 -19.52 7.94
C MET A 1 3.84 -18.11 8.08
N GLU A 2 4.48 -17.26 8.89
CA GLU A 2 4.16 -15.84 9.10
C GLU A 2 4.32 -14.98 7.83
N ASP A 3 5.43 -15.09 7.08
CA ASP A 3 5.64 -14.30 5.85
C ASP A 3 4.54 -14.48 4.79
N LYS A 4 4.07 -15.71 4.59
CA LYS A 4 2.97 -15.99 3.64
C LYS A 4 1.63 -15.44 4.14
N ALA A 5 1.43 -15.40 5.45
CA ALA A 5 0.26 -14.76 6.04
C ALA A 5 0.31 -13.24 5.82
N LEU A 6 1.46 -12.60 6.04
CA LEU A 6 1.65 -11.17 5.80
C LEU A 6 1.47 -10.78 4.33
N LEU A 7 1.99 -11.56 3.39
CA LEU A 7 1.74 -11.35 1.95
C LEU A 7 0.24 -11.44 1.62
N THR A 8 -0.44 -12.42 2.20
CA THR A 8 -1.88 -12.63 1.99
C THR A 8 -2.69 -11.48 2.59
N GLU A 9 -2.34 -11.04 3.79
CA GLU A 9 -2.98 -9.91 4.46
C GLU A 9 -2.78 -8.60 3.68
N ALA A 10 -1.54 -8.30 3.26
CA ALA A 10 -1.24 -7.15 2.42
C ALA A 10 -2.08 -7.17 1.14
N TYR A 11 -2.14 -8.32 0.46
CA TYR A 11 -2.93 -8.49 -0.75
C TYR A 11 -4.43 -8.25 -0.50
N GLN A 12 -4.97 -8.78 0.59
CA GLN A 12 -6.38 -8.60 0.97
C GLN A 12 -6.70 -7.14 1.29
N LEU A 13 -5.85 -6.45 2.05
CA LEU A 13 -6.03 -5.05 2.42
C LEU A 13 -5.98 -4.14 1.19
N VAL A 14 -4.99 -4.30 0.31
CA VAL A 14 -4.90 -3.52 -0.92
C VAL A 14 -6.06 -3.84 -1.86
N SER A 15 -6.47 -5.12 -1.98
CA SER A 15 -7.64 -5.49 -2.79
C SER A 15 -8.93 -4.86 -2.26
N LYS A 16 -9.08 -4.81 -0.93
CA LYS A 16 -10.23 -4.17 -0.28
C LYS A 16 -10.25 -2.67 -0.53
N LEU A 17 -9.09 -2.02 -0.44
CA LEU A 17 -8.93 -0.61 -0.79
C LEU A 17 -9.28 -0.35 -2.25
N ASN A 18 -8.81 -1.19 -3.18
CA ASN A 18 -9.16 -1.08 -4.60
C ASN A 18 -10.69 -1.13 -4.80
N GLN A 19 -11.35 -2.11 -4.19
CA GLN A 19 -12.81 -2.25 -4.27
C GLN A 19 -13.56 -1.03 -3.77
N THR A 20 -13.15 -0.46 -2.63
CA THR A 20 -13.82 0.72 -2.06
C THR A 20 -13.57 1.98 -2.91
N ILE A 21 -12.39 2.13 -3.50
CA ILE A 21 -12.07 3.23 -4.41
C ILE A 21 -12.91 3.17 -5.70
N GLN A 22 -13.20 1.98 -6.24
CA GLN A 22 -14.05 1.85 -7.43
C GLN A 22 -15.42 2.51 -7.25
N SER A 23 -15.94 2.55 -6.03
CA SER A 23 -17.24 3.14 -5.71
C SER A 23 -17.26 4.68 -5.66
N CYS A 24 -16.08 5.33 -5.55
CA CYS A 24 -16.00 6.79 -5.38
C CYS A 24 -15.08 7.51 -6.36
N LYS A 25 -14.34 6.79 -7.21
CA LYS A 25 -13.48 7.39 -8.25
C LYS A 25 -14.30 8.25 -9.22
N GLN A 26 -13.72 9.37 -9.66
CA GLN A 26 -14.36 10.32 -10.58
C GLN A 26 -13.70 10.33 -11.97
N GLY A 27 -12.62 9.57 -12.15
CA GLY A 27 -11.85 9.53 -13.39
C GLY A 27 -10.86 10.69 -13.52
N LEU A 28 -10.54 11.35 -12.41
CA LEU A 28 -9.56 12.43 -12.37
C LEU A 28 -8.13 11.88 -12.50
N PRO A 29 -7.14 12.72 -12.87
CA PRO A 29 -5.75 12.30 -12.96
C PRO A 29 -5.24 11.58 -11.71
N ASP A 30 -5.62 12.04 -10.52
CA ASP A 30 -5.20 11.40 -9.27
C ASP A 30 -5.90 10.07 -9.00
N ASP A 31 -7.14 9.86 -9.48
CA ASP A 31 -7.79 8.55 -9.45
C ASP A 31 -7.03 7.55 -10.32
N LEU A 32 -6.59 7.98 -11.52
CA LEU A 32 -5.81 7.14 -12.43
C LEU A 32 -4.44 6.78 -11.85
N ARG A 33 -3.76 7.74 -11.23
CA ARG A 33 -2.48 7.52 -10.55
C ARG A 33 -2.63 6.57 -9.37
N LEU A 34 -3.69 6.72 -8.59
CA LEU A 34 -3.99 5.80 -7.48
C LEU A 34 -4.27 4.39 -8.00
N GLN A 35 -5.05 4.25 -9.08
CA GLN A 35 -5.31 2.96 -9.69
C GLN A 35 -4.01 2.27 -10.15
N GLN A 36 -3.14 3.01 -10.84
CA GLN A 36 -1.84 2.49 -11.29
C GLN A 36 -0.99 2.00 -10.11
N ASN A 37 -0.89 2.79 -9.03
CA ASN A 37 -0.17 2.38 -7.82
C ASN A 37 -0.74 1.09 -7.20
N ILE A 38 -2.06 0.96 -7.15
CA ILE A 38 -2.75 -0.24 -6.63
C ILE A 38 -2.45 -1.45 -7.53
N ASP A 39 -2.55 -1.29 -8.85
CA ASP A 39 -2.34 -2.39 -9.79
C ASP A 39 -0.89 -2.89 -9.77
N GLU A 40 0.07 -1.97 -9.63
CA GLU A 40 1.50 -2.27 -9.48
C GLU A 40 1.75 -3.14 -8.23
N VAL A 41 1.31 -2.70 -7.05
CA VAL A 41 1.58 -3.42 -5.80
C VAL A 41 0.83 -4.76 -5.74
N LEU A 42 -0.40 -4.84 -6.25
CA LEU A 42 -1.14 -6.11 -6.32
C LEU A 42 -0.44 -7.11 -7.25
N ARG A 43 0.12 -6.63 -8.35
CA ARG A 43 0.91 -7.47 -9.27
C ARG A 43 2.20 -7.97 -8.60
N ALA A 44 2.88 -7.13 -7.83
CA ALA A 44 4.08 -7.52 -7.09
C ALA A 44 3.73 -8.59 -6.04
N LEU A 45 2.71 -8.34 -5.21
CA LEU A 45 2.24 -9.27 -4.18
C LEU A 45 1.80 -10.62 -4.75
N LYS A 46 1.11 -10.64 -5.90
CA LYS A 46 0.68 -11.89 -6.55
C LYS A 46 1.85 -12.74 -7.06
N LYS A 47 2.99 -12.12 -7.39
CA LYS A 47 4.20 -12.80 -7.87
C LYS A 47 5.16 -13.20 -6.74
N ALA A 48 4.98 -12.65 -5.56
CA ALA A 48 5.84 -12.92 -4.41
C ALA A 48 5.59 -14.34 -3.87
N ASP A 49 6.65 -15.14 -3.76
CA ASP A 49 6.59 -16.43 -3.03
C ASP A 49 7.04 -16.30 -1.57
N LYS A 50 7.80 -15.23 -1.26
CA LYS A 50 8.28 -14.91 0.09
C LYS A 50 8.25 -13.41 0.34
N LEU A 51 8.15 -13.04 1.61
CA LEU A 51 8.30 -11.66 2.04
C LEU A 51 9.79 -11.35 2.12
N ASP A 52 10.34 -10.76 1.06
CA ASP A 52 11.72 -10.27 1.04
C ASP A 52 11.76 -8.74 1.00
N ASN A 53 12.98 -8.20 1.11
CA ASN A 53 13.18 -6.76 1.15
C ASN A 53 12.69 -6.06 -0.13
N ALA A 54 12.65 -6.75 -1.27
CA ALA A 54 12.13 -6.16 -2.51
C ALA A 54 10.61 -5.94 -2.38
N ILE A 55 9.87 -6.92 -1.86
CA ILE A 55 8.43 -6.74 -1.60
C ILE A 55 8.16 -5.69 -0.52
N LEU A 56 8.99 -5.62 0.52
CA LEU A 56 8.86 -4.56 1.54
C LEU A 56 9.07 -3.16 0.93
N ILE A 57 10.00 -3.01 -0.02
CA ILE A 57 10.22 -1.75 -0.75
C ILE A 57 8.99 -1.41 -1.62
N GLU A 58 8.38 -2.39 -2.29
CA GLU A 58 7.15 -2.17 -3.07
C GLU A 58 5.99 -1.72 -2.18
N LEU A 59 5.82 -2.33 -1.01
CA LEU A 59 4.79 -1.96 -0.03
C LEU A 59 5.01 -0.56 0.56
N GLU A 60 6.25 -0.18 0.85
CA GLU A 60 6.62 1.16 1.29
C GLU A 60 6.39 2.19 0.18
N SER A 61 6.80 1.90 -1.05
CA SER A 61 6.62 2.79 -2.20
C SER A 61 5.14 3.04 -2.47
N PHE A 62 4.32 1.99 -2.42
CA PHE A 62 2.87 2.10 -2.51
C PHE A 62 2.30 3.00 -1.40
N TYR A 63 2.74 2.79 -0.15
CA TYR A 63 2.29 3.59 0.98
C TYR A 63 2.61 5.08 0.79
N GLN A 64 3.86 5.42 0.48
CA GLN A 64 4.30 6.81 0.31
C GLN A 64 3.52 7.52 -0.81
N ARG A 65 3.41 6.89 -1.98
CA ARG A 65 2.69 7.48 -3.13
C ARG A 65 1.19 7.66 -2.83
N THR A 66 0.56 6.67 -2.21
CA THR A 66 -0.86 6.72 -1.88
C THR A 66 -1.15 7.75 -0.78
N SER A 67 -0.33 7.78 0.27
CA SER A 67 -0.43 8.76 1.35
C SER A 67 -0.29 10.19 0.82
N LEU A 68 0.65 10.43 -0.11
CA LEU A 68 0.79 11.72 -0.78
C LEU A 68 -0.48 12.10 -1.56
N LEU A 69 -1.01 11.21 -2.40
CA LEU A 69 -2.22 11.48 -3.18
C LEU A 69 -3.43 11.79 -2.27
N ILE A 70 -3.55 11.09 -1.14
CA ILE A 70 -4.63 11.32 -0.17
C ILE A 70 -4.42 12.64 0.58
N GLY A 71 -3.18 12.93 1.00
CA GLY A 71 -2.82 14.12 1.77
C GLY A 71 -2.92 15.43 0.97
N LEU A 72 -2.75 15.37 -0.36
CA LEU A 72 -2.91 16.53 -1.24
C LEU A 72 -4.38 16.89 -1.53
N GLY A 73 -5.34 16.09 -1.06
CA GLY A 73 -6.76 16.47 -0.96
C GLY A 73 -7.56 16.48 -2.27
N SER A 74 -6.97 16.05 -3.39
CA SER A 74 -7.66 15.95 -4.68
C SER A 74 -8.54 14.70 -4.79
N LEU A 75 -8.18 13.62 -4.11
CA LEU A 75 -8.96 12.37 -4.07
C LEU A 75 -10.25 12.54 -3.25
N LYS A 76 -11.40 12.21 -3.87
CA LYS A 76 -12.71 12.20 -3.21
C LYS A 76 -13.01 10.81 -2.64
N LEU A 77 -12.34 10.47 -1.54
CA LEU A 77 -12.62 9.22 -0.83
C LEU A 77 -13.95 9.29 -0.07
N ASN A 78 -14.71 8.19 -0.06
CA ASN A 78 -15.84 8.01 0.87
C ASN A 78 -15.36 7.38 2.19
N ASP A 79 -16.26 7.21 3.17
CA ASP A 79 -15.89 6.67 4.49
C ASP A 79 -15.38 5.23 4.43
N GLN A 80 -15.87 4.43 3.48
CA GLN A 80 -15.41 3.06 3.28
C GLN A 80 -13.98 3.02 2.73
N ALA A 81 -13.66 3.88 1.77
CA ALA A 81 -12.32 4.01 1.22
C ALA A 81 -11.34 4.58 2.25
N ARG A 82 -11.77 5.56 3.05
CA ARG A 82 -10.97 6.06 4.19
C ARG A 82 -10.68 4.96 5.21
N THR A 83 -11.68 4.17 5.58
CA THR A 83 -11.51 3.06 6.53
C THR A 83 -10.59 1.98 5.96
N ALA A 84 -10.77 1.61 4.69
CA ALA A 84 -9.89 0.64 4.03
C ALA A 84 -8.44 1.13 3.97
N TRP A 85 -8.22 2.41 3.67
CA TRP A 85 -6.90 3.02 3.71
C TRP A 85 -6.31 2.98 5.13
N ARG A 86 -7.09 3.31 6.17
CA ARG A 86 -6.62 3.25 7.57
C ARG A 86 -6.24 1.85 8.04
N ASN A 87 -6.94 0.82 7.55
CA ASN A 87 -6.56 -0.56 7.85
C ASN A 87 -5.22 -0.92 7.21
N TYR A 88 -4.99 -0.50 5.96
CA TYR A 88 -3.69 -0.67 5.30
C TYR A 88 -2.58 0.15 5.98
N ASP A 89 -2.86 1.40 6.33
CA ASP A 89 -1.97 2.31 7.07
C ASP A 89 -1.48 1.64 8.36
N LYS A 90 -2.39 1.08 9.16
CA LYS A 90 -2.04 0.33 10.37
C LYS A 90 -1.15 -0.88 10.08
N PHE A 91 -1.52 -1.71 9.11
CA PHE A 91 -0.71 -2.87 8.69
C PHE A 91 0.71 -2.46 8.27
N HIS A 92 0.82 -1.37 7.50
CA HIS A 92 2.09 -0.85 7.02
C HIS A 92 3.01 -0.45 8.18
N TYR A 93 2.50 0.30 9.15
CA TYR A 93 3.27 0.67 10.33
C TYR A 93 3.68 -0.56 11.16
N ASP A 94 2.74 -1.47 11.42
CA ASP A 94 2.97 -2.62 12.29
C ASP A 94 3.97 -3.62 11.68
N HIS A 95 3.95 -3.84 10.36
CA HIS A 95 4.65 -4.96 9.72
C HIS A 95 5.67 -4.59 8.63
N VAL A 96 5.46 -3.49 7.91
CA VAL A 96 6.33 -3.11 6.78
C VAL A 96 7.43 -2.17 7.26
N LYS A 97 7.06 -1.08 7.93
CA LYS A 97 7.99 -0.01 8.31
C LYS A 97 9.12 -0.49 9.22
N HIS A 98 8.82 -1.40 10.15
CA HIS A 98 9.81 -1.93 11.10
C HIS A 98 10.69 -3.04 10.51
N THR A 99 10.20 -3.76 9.50
CA THR A 99 10.90 -4.90 8.88
C THR A 99 11.75 -4.47 7.68
N LEU A 100 11.36 -3.36 7.04
CA LEU A 100 12.05 -2.82 5.87
C LEU A 100 13.49 -2.45 6.22
N THR A 101 14.44 -3.07 5.52
CA THR A 101 15.85 -2.72 5.63
C THR A 101 16.24 -1.85 4.44
N LEU A 102 16.39 -0.55 4.68
CA LEU A 102 16.94 0.36 3.68
C LEU A 102 18.47 0.29 3.76
N TYR A 103 19.11 -0.14 2.67
CA TYR A 103 20.57 -0.03 2.54
C TYR A 103 20.95 1.44 2.34
N GLY A 104 21.15 2.15 3.45
CA GLY A 104 21.78 3.46 3.53
C GLY A 104 22.89 3.43 4.58
N PRO A 105 23.81 4.40 4.60
CA PRO A 105 24.82 4.47 5.67
C PRO A 105 24.10 4.53 7.02
N VAL A 106 24.38 3.53 7.86
CA VAL A 106 23.97 3.52 9.26
C VAL A 106 24.81 4.60 9.94
N PHE A 107 24.31 5.83 9.98
CA PHE A 107 24.80 6.80 10.94
C PHE A 107 24.25 6.36 12.30
N GLY A 108 25.03 5.55 13.00
CA GLY A 108 24.80 5.26 14.41
C GLY A 108 24.85 6.58 15.16
N PHE A 109 23.78 6.89 15.89
CA PHE A 109 23.77 7.92 16.92
C PHE A 109 24.18 7.30 18.25
#